data_AF-A0A914V9F0-F1
#
_entry.id   AF-A0A914V9F0-F1
#
_cell.length_a   1.000
_cell.length_b   1.000
_cell.length_c   1.000
_cell.angle_alpha   90.00
_cell.angle_beta   90.00
_cell.angle_gamma   90.00
#
_symmetry.space_group_name_H-M   'P 1'
#
loop_
_entity.id
_entity.type
_entity.pdbx_description
1 polymer ?
#
loop_
_entity_poly.entity_id
_entity_poly.type
_entity_poly.pdbx_seq_one_letter_code
_entity_poly.pdbx_strand_id
1 'polypeptide(L)'
;MPAHGAIVCIAFCMIHVAFGIGVPKILELIKDINYSKIKIAFPNIPDADLVSRRTKLDSLNNRVVSSIRKSLTPLNVAKHPKFDNQPGTPPEISTINQVLAPYLYEMDIILTDEQMNKVVTNARKKRKAVSYTPWKWPTKVTGVIPYFLATNLSTEKVTVIQAAIKFWEDNTCLKFQQNGVGANSLLFFNGLGCYSYIGMIGGQQGVSIGDGCQYLGTAAHEIAHALGFYHEQSRYDRDSYVTVNFANVLAGYERNFNKATPAEMNIYGVPYDYGSVMHYMSAAFAKDTSIPVLVAADPKYRQTMGQNRGPSFLDVLTMNLHYGCDALCASSTTVCQNGGYKDPNNCSKCICPASFGGSFCGTLAPAENGVCGASLTATATWQSISATVGTTNITDIPTTCYWHLNSPAGTTMEVKLTLTGGSCNAGCFWNSVEIKLDNDYTKTGIRHCCTADYSSTPYVSTTNKVPIIVYGNYQTAFTIQYRYSNK
;
A
#
# COMPACT_ATOMS: atom_id res chain seq x y z
N MET A 1 12.05 43.77 -49.17
CA MET A 1 11.18 43.46 -48.02
C MET A 1 11.94 42.57 -47.05
N PRO A 2 12.15 43.01 -45.80
CA PRO A 2 11.96 42.08 -44.70
C PRO A 2 11.23 42.78 -43.56
N ALA A 3 9.90 42.72 -43.58
CA ALA A 3 9.02 43.21 -42.51
C ALA A 3 8.42 42.06 -41.68
N HIS A 4 9.04 40.88 -41.69
CA HIS A 4 8.51 39.67 -41.01
C HIS A 4 9.32 39.24 -39.78
N GLY A 5 10.49 39.84 -39.50
CA GLY A 5 11.33 39.50 -38.34
C GLY A 5 10.98 40.25 -37.05
N ALA A 6 10.38 41.44 -37.15
CA ALA A 6 10.14 42.30 -35.98
C ALA A 6 8.86 41.94 -35.21
N ILE A 7 7.85 41.36 -35.87
CA ILE A 7 6.54 41.05 -35.24
C ILE A 7 6.63 39.79 -34.36
N VAL A 8 7.49 38.82 -34.71
CA VAL A 8 7.70 37.61 -33.89
C VAL A 8 8.48 37.92 -32.61
N CYS A 9 9.38 38.91 -32.64
CA CYS A 9 10.16 39.30 -31.47
C CYS A 9 9.33 40.06 -30.42
N ILE A 10 8.38 40.89 -30.86
CA ILE A 10 7.54 41.69 -29.95
C ILE A 10 6.44 40.84 -29.29
N ALA A 11 5.90 39.84 -30.00
CA ALA A 11 4.94 38.88 -29.42
C ALA A 11 5.58 37.98 -28.34
N PHE A 12 6.86 37.60 -28.50
CA PHE A 12 7.60 36.83 -27.50
C PHE A 12 8.04 37.67 -26.29
N CYS A 13 8.27 38.98 -26.47
CA CYS A 13 8.71 39.87 -25.40
C CYS A 13 7.56 40.28 -24.47
N MET A 14 6.29 40.26 -24.91
CA MET A 14 5.15 40.54 -24.01
C MET A 14 4.81 39.39 -23.05
N ILE A 15 5.35 38.18 -23.26
CA ILE A 15 5.25 37.06 -22.32
C ILE A 15 6.36 37.13 -21.23
N HIS A 16 7.37 38.00 -21.40
CA HIS A 16 8.57 38.02 -20.55
C HIS A 16 8.37 38.53 -19.12
N VAL A 17 7.26 39.19 -18.79
CA VAL A 17 7.11 39.88 -17.48
C VAL A 17 6.18 39.15 -16.50
N ALA A 18 5.41 38.15 -16.94
CA ALA A 18 4.32 37.62 -16.09
C ALA A 18 4.67 36.37 -15.26
N PHE A 19 5.65 35.52 -15.63
CA PHE A 19 5.71 34.17 -15.04
C PHE A 19 7.09 33.59 -14.67
N GLY A 20 8.18 34.35 -14.60
CA GLY A 20 9.39 33.97 -13.83
C GLY A 20 10.03 32.57 -14.04
N ILE A 21 9.65 31.82 -15.09
CA ILE A 21 10.16 30.49 -15.41
C ILE A 21 10.89 30.64 -16.75
N GLY A 22 12.22 30.54 -16.72
CA GLY A 22 13.06 30.76 -17.89
C GLY A 22 12.80 29.73 -18.99
N VAL A 23 12.62 30.23 -20.23
CA VAL A 23 12.61 29.49 -21.51
C VAL A 23 13.65 28.34 -21.60
N PRO A 24 14.88 28.45 -21.03
CA PRO A 24 15.84 27.34 -21.06
C PRO A 24 15.37 26.03 -20.43
N LYS A 25 14.51 26.07 -19.39
CA LYS A 25 14.06 24.86 -18.70
C LYS A 25 12.93 24.13 -19.43
N ILE A 26 12.08 24.86 -20.16
CA ILE A 26 11.06 24.24 -21.03
C ILE A 26 11.74 23.50 -22.18
N LEU A 27 12.81 24.08 -22.75
CA LEU A 27 13.65 23.42 -23.74
C LEU A 27 14.35 22.16 -23.21
N GLU A 28 14.65 22.09 -21.91
CA GLU A 28 15.20 20.90 -21.27
C GLU A 28 14.17 19.76 -21.16
N LEU A 29 12.90 20.09 -20.86
CA LEU A 29 11.80 19.12 -20.85
C LEU A 29 11.52 18.56 -22.26
N ILE A 30 11.51 19.42 -23.29
CA ILE A 30 11.28 19.01 -24.69
C ILE A 30 12.42 18.13 -25.21
N LYS A 31 13.63 18.26 -24.67
CA LYS A 31 14.79 17.42 -24.99
C LYS A 31 14.81 16.09 -24.24
N ASP A 32 13.92 15.88 -23.27
CA ASP A 32 13.79 14.60 -22.58
C ASP A 32 13.35 13.53 -23.60
N ILE A 33 14.11 12.44 -23.70
CA ILE A 33 13.81 11.36 -24.64
C ILE A 33 12.43 10.73 -24.40
N ASN A 34 11.90 10.89 -23.18
CA ASN A 34 10.58 10.42 -22.79
C ASN A 34 9.51 11.52 -22.84
N TYR A 35 9.79 12.70 -23.40
CA TYR A 35 8.85 13.83 -23.41
C TYR A 35 7.46 13.47 -23.94
N SER A 36 7.40 12.76 -25.07
CA SER A 36 6.13 12.29 -25.65
C SER A 36 5.35 11.37 -24.69
N LYS A 37 6.05 10.47 -24.01
CA LYS A 37 5.49 9.57 -22.99
C LYS A 37 4.98 10.33 -21.76
N ILE A 38 5.72 11.36 -21.33
CA ILE A 38 5.35 12.23 -20.21
C ILE A 38 4.07 13.01 -20.54
N LYS A 39 3.95 13.56 -21.76
CA LYS A 39 2.73 14.27 -22.17
C LYS A 39 1.52 13.35 -22.29
N ILE A 40 1.71 12.08 -22.64
CA ILE A 40 0.63 11.08 -22.60
C ILE A 40 0.18 10.81 -21.15
N ALA A 41 1.11 10.76 -20.20
CA ALA A 41 0.78 10.56 -18.78
C ALA A 41 0.11 11.80 -18.14
N PHE A 42 0.51 12.99 -18.56
CA PHE A 42 0.01 14.25 -18.00
C PHE A 42 -0.57 15.17 -19.09
N PRO A 43 -1.66 14.76 -19.78
CA PRO A 43 -2.18 15.50 -20.93
C PRO A 43 -2.68 16.90 -20.56
N ASN A 44 -3.18 17.05 -19.33
CA ASN A 44 -3.79 18.28 -18.83
C ASN A 44 -2.85 19.13 -17.96
N ILE A 45 -1.58 18.73 -17.79
CA ILE A 45 -0.60 19.52 -17.02
C ILE A 45 0.26 20.33 -17.99
N PRO A 46 0.32 21.67 -17.85
CA PRO A 46 1.21 22.52 -18.63
C PRO A 46 2.68 22.14 -18.45
N ASP A 47 3.49 22.34 -19.50
CA ASP A 47 4.91 21.95 -19.50
C ASP A 47 5.72 22.71 -18.43
N ALA A 48 5.39 23.99 -18.22
CA ALA A 48 6.01 24.81 -17.17
C ALA A 48 5.76 24.22 -15.77
N ASP A 49 4.57 23.65 -15.54
CA ASP A 49 4.21 23.04 -14.26
C ASP A 49 4.91 21.69 -14.08
N LEU A 50 5.08 20.91 -15.15
CA LEU A 50 5.89 19.69 -15.13
C LEU A 50 7.36 19.98 -14.77
N VAL A 51 7.95 21.03 -15.35
CA VAL A 51 9.31 21.50 -15.01
C VAL A 51 9.38 21.95 -13.55
N SER A 52 8.41 22.75 -13.11
CA SER A 52 8.30 23.24 -11.74
C SER A 52 8.25 22.07 -10.75
N ARG A 53 7.42 21.07 -11.05
CA ARG A 53 7.25 19.87 -10.26
C ARG A 53 8.53 19.06 -10.13
N ARG A 54 9.19 18.77 -11.26
CA ARG A 54 10.48 18.07 -11.28
C ARG A 54 11.50 18.79 -10.40
N THR A 55 11.63 20.11 -10.57
CA THR A 55 12.53 20.95 -9.76
C THR A 55 12.21 20.87 -8.26
N LYS A 56 10.93 20.91 -7.89
CA LYS A 56 10.48 20.80 -6.49
C LYS A 56 10.84 19.43 -5.90
N LEU A 57 10.58 18.35 -6.62
CA LEU A 57 10.91 16.97 -6.22
C LEU A 57 12.42 16.75 -6.09
N ASP A 58 13.22 17.24 -7.04
CA ASP A 58 14.69 17.18 -6.97
C ASP A 58 15.21 17.92 -5.73
N SER A 59 14.58 19.03 -5.36
CA SER A 59 14.94 19.79 -4.14
C SER A 59 14.70 18.99 -2.86
N LEU A 60 13.69 18.10 -2.83
CA LEU A 60 13.47 17.18 -1.72
C LEU A 60 14.59 16.14 -1.66
N ASN A 61 14.98 15.58 -2.81
CA ASN A 61 16.03 14.57 -2.86
C ASN A 61 17.36 15.10 -2.34
N ASN A 62 17.77 16.28 -2.79
CA ASN A 62 19.00 16.92 -2.33
C ASN A 62 19.04 17.15 -0.81
N ARG A 63 17.89 17.37 -0.18
CA ARG A 63 17.81 17.52 1.29
C ARG A 63 18.05 16.21 2.00
N VAL A 64 17.38 15.14 1.55
CA VAL A 64 17.59 13.80 2.13
C VAL A 64 19.06 13.43 2.01
N VAL A 65 19.63 13.58 0.81
CA VAL A 65 21.06 13.33 0.57
C VAL A 65 21.94 14.17 1.51
N SER A 66 21.62 15.45 1.72
CA SER A 66 22.39 16.30 2.63
C SER A 66 22.28 15.90 4.11
N SER A 67 21.14 15.37 4.56
CA SER A 67 20.94 14.93 5.94
C SER A 67 21.61 13.58 6.20
N ILE A 68 21.54 12.64 5.25
CA ILE A 68 22.09 11.28 5.38
C ILE A 68 23.58 11.19 5.07
N ARG A 69 24.18 12.12 4.31
CA ARG A 69 25.63 12.14 4.03
C ARG A 69 26.50 12.09 5.29
N LYS A 70 25.94 12.44 6.46
CA LYS A 70 26.60 12.36 7.77
C LYS A 70 26.58 10.96 8.41
N SER A 71 25.83 9.99 7.86
CA SER A 71 25.61 8.67 8.48
C SER A 71 25.39 7.53 7.46
N LEU A 72 26.05 7.57 6.29
CA LEU A 72 25.98 6.53 5.24
C LEU A 72 26.73 5.23 5.61
N THR A 73 26.69 4.80 6.87
CA THR A 73 27.24 3.50 7.25
C THR A 73 26.31 2.40 6.73
N PRO A 74 26.82 1.44 5.93
CA PRO A 74 26.03 0.28 5.52
C PRO A 74 25.50 -0.46 6.74
N LEU A 75 24.20 -0.72 6.77
CA LEU A 75 23.63 -1.60 7.79
C LEU A 75 24.09 -3.03 7.50
N ASN A 76 24.65 -3.72 8.50
CA ASN A 76 24.95 -5.14 8.40
C ASN A 76 23.64 -5.93 8.56
N VAL A 77 22.97 -6.20 7.46
CA VAL A 77 21.67 -6.87 7.42
C VAL A 77 21.74 -8.16 6.62
N ALA A 78 21.04 -9.18 7.10
CA ALA A 78 20.91 -10.43 6.37
C ALA A 78 20.26 -10.19 5.00
N LYS A 79 20.84 -10.79 3.96
CA LYS A 79 20.33 -10.73 2.59
C LYS A 79 18.91 -11.31 2.49
N HIS A 80 18.18 -10.89 1.46
CA HIS A 80 16.94 -11.51 1.04
C HIS A 80 17.20 -12.94 0.55
N PRO A 81 16.23 -13.85 0.77
CA PRO A 81 16.24 -15.13 0.08
C PRO A 81 16.15 -14.90 -1.43
N LYS A 82 16.65 -15.86 -2.22
CA LYS A 82 16.43 -15.83 -3.66
C LYS A 82 14.95 -16.07 -3.94
N PHE A 83 14.33 -15.16 -4.68
CA PHE A 83 12.95 -15.31 -5.12
C PHE A 83 12.85 -16.22 -6.34
N ASP A 84 11.77 -17.00 -6.37
CA ASP A 84 11.36 -17.80 -7.50
C ASP A 84 10.77 -16.85 -8.54
N ASN A 85 11.47 -16.64 -9.66
CA ASN A 85 11.04 -15.76 -10.75
C ASN A 85 9.85 -16.38 -11.53
N GLN A 86 8.69 -16.48 -10.88
CA GLN A 86 7.49 -17.04 -11.47
C GLN A 86 6.81 -16.01 -12.37
N PRO A 87 6.45 -16.37 -13.62
CA PRO A 87 5.64 -15.54 -14.49
C PRO A 87 4.35 -15.08 -13.81
N GLY A 88 3.95 -13.83 -14.06
CA GLY A 88 2.73 -13.24 -13.52
C GLY A 88 2.86 -12.60 -12.13
N THR A 89 4.03 -12.70 -11.47
CA THR A 89 4.26 -12.01 -10.20
C THR A 89 4.09 -10.51 -10.43
N PRO A 90 3.19 -9.81 -9.69
CA PRO A 90 2.95 -8.40 -9.91
C PRO A 90 4.27 -7.61 -9.80
N PRO A 91 4.63 -6.81 -10.80
CA PRO A 91 5.76 -5.91 -10.67
C PRO A 91 5.44 -4.85 -9.61
N GLU A 92 6.47 -4.36 -8.92
CA GLU A 92 6.30 -3.23 -8.00
C GLU A 92 5.87 -1.99 -8.80
N ILE A 93 4.89 -1.24 -8.29
CA ILE A 93 4.40 0.01 -8.92
C ILE A 93 5.57 0.95 -9.24
N SER A 94 6.53 1.07 -8.32
CA SER A 94 7.71 1.91 -8.51
C SER A 94 8.62 1.48 -9.67
N THR A 95 8.63 0.18 -10.00
CA THR A 95 9.34 -0.35 -11.17
C THR A 95 8.59 -0.02 -12.45
N ILE A 96 7.26 -0.17 -12.46
CA ILE A 96 6.41 0.19 -13.61
C ILE A 96 6.56 1.69 -13.93
N ASN A 97 6.56 2.54 -12.91
CA ASN A 97 6.59 3.99 -13.05
C ASN A 97 7.97 4.59 -13.27
N GLN A 98 9.00 3.78 -13.53
CA GLN A 98 10.39 4.28 -13.60
C GLN A 98 10.57 5.44 -14.59
N VAL A 99 9.84 5.43 -15.71
CA VAL A 99 9.85 6.52 -16.72
C VAL A 99 9.27 7.83 -16.16
N LEU A 100 8.32 7.74 -15.24
CA LEU A 100 7.64 8.88 -14.61
C LEU A 100 8.26 9.31 -13.29
N ALA A 101 9.32 8.63 -12.82
CA ALA A 101 9.98 8.89 -11.54
C ALA A 101 10.27 10.38 -11.25
N PRO A 102 10.73 11.22 -12.21
CA PRO A 102 11.00 12.64 -11.93
C PRO A 102 9.77 13.48 -11.61
N TYR A 103 8.55 12.97 -11.89
CA TYR A 103 7.31 13.74 -11.82
C TYR A 103 6.34 13.22 -10.77
N LEU A 104 6.59 12.05 -10.18
CA LEU A 104 5.74 11.44 -9.17
C LEU A 104 6.39 11.56 -7.79
N TYR A 105 5.59 11.98 -6.81
CA TYR A 105 5.97 11.93 -5.40
C TYR A 105 5.83 10.48 -4.94
N GLU A 106 6.83 9.92 -4.26
CA GLU A 106 6.82 8.51 -3.86
C GLU A 106 6.42 7.58 -5.02
N MET A 107 6.87 7.90 -6.23
CA MET A 107 6.73 7.13 -7.47
C MET A 107 5.35 6.88 -8.06
N ASP A 108 4.24 7.10 -7.37
CA ASP A 108 2.87 6.89 -7.87
C ASP A 108 1.88 7.99 -7.43
N ILE A 109 2.34 8.98 -6.65
CA ILE A 109 1.49 10.07 -6.21
C ILE A 109 1.67 11.31 -7.07
N ILE A 110 0.54 11.79 -7.59
CA ILE A 110 0.40 13.12 -8.18
C ILE A 110 -0.07 14.11 -7.10
N LEU A 111 0.86 14.89 -6.53
CA LEU A 111 0.54 16.05 -5.69
C LEU A 111 0.06 17.28 -6.48
N THR A 112 -1.02 17.93 -6.05
CA THR A 112 -1.37 19.29 -6.50
C THR A 112 -0.26 20.28 -6.14
N ASP A 113 -0.25 21.48 -6.75
CA ASP A 113 0.74 22.50 -6.40
C ASP A 113 0.68 22.90 -4.93
N GLU A 114 -0.51 22.97 -4.34
CA GLU A 114 -0.70 23.25 -2.93
C GLU A 114 -0.10 22.15 -2.05
N GLN A 115 -0.38 20.88 -2.37
CA GLN A 115 0.17 19.72 -1.68
C GLN A 115 1.71 19.68 -1.81
N MET A 116 2.23 19.87 -3.02
CA MET A 116 3.67 19.89 -3.30
C MET A 116 4.39 21.00 -2.53
N ASN A 117 3.83 22.21 -2.50
CA ASN A 117 4.40 23.33 -1.76
C ASN A 117 4.46 23.03 -0.25
N LYS A 118 3.46 22.34 0.32
CA LYS A 118 3.46 21.91 1.72
C LYS A 118 4.57 20.92 2.02
N VAL A 119 4.69 19.85 1.23
CA VAL A 119 5.77 18.86 1.39
C VAL A 119 7.15 19.54 1.32
N VAL A 120 7.36 20.43 0.35
CA VAL A 120 8.63 21.17 0.19
C VAL A 120 8.89 22.18 1.31
N THR A 121 7.86 22.83 1.86
CA THR A 121 7.99 23.87 2.90
C THR A 121 8.09 23.28 4.31
N ASN A 122 7.35 22.23 4.63
CA ASN A 122 7.45 21.50 5.90
C ASN A 122 8.84 20.87 6.06
N ALA A 123 9.45 20.44 4.94
CA ALA A 123 10.85 20.08 4.90
C ALA A 123 11.83 21.25 5.17
N ARG A 124 11.39 22.53 5.33
CA ARG A 124 12.25 23.72 5.58
C ARG A 124 12.29 24.24 7.02
N LYS A 125 11.30 24.03 7.92
CA LYS A 125 11.37 24.30 9.40
C LYS A 125 10.00 24.22 10.11
N LYS A 126 10.03 23.86 11.41
CA LYS A 126 8.97 23.99 12.45
C LYS A 126 8.33 25.39 12.45
N ARG A 127 7.21 25.61 11.78
CA ARG A 127 6.36 26.80 11.97
C ARG A 127 4.89 26.38 12.06
N LYS A 128 4.13 27.19 12.81
CA LYS A 128 2.78 26.94 13.31
C LYS A 128 1.81 26.50 12.20
N ALA A 129 1.00 25.53 12.57
CA ALA A 129 0.12 24.70 11.75
C ALA A 129 -0.73 25.46 10.72
N VAL A 130 -0.72 24.94 9.49
CA VAL A 130 -1.89 24.94 8.61
C VAL A 130 -2.25 23.48 8.38
N SER A 131 -3.29 23.01 9.07
CA SER A 131 -3.84 21.66 8.87
C SER A 131 -4.47 21.64 7.48
N TYR A 132 -3.87 20.92 6.53
CA TYR A 132 -4.52 20.64 5.26
C TYR A 132 -4.97 19.21 5.25
N THR A 133 -6.28 19.05 5.32
CA THR A 133 -6.92 17.79 4.99
C THR A 133 -7.22 17.88 3.49
N PRO A 134 -6.70 16.97 2.64
CA PRO A 134 -7.19 16.82 1.27
C PRO A 134 -8.72 16.79 1.28
N TRP A 135 -9.37 17.37 0.27
CA TRP A 135 -10.83 17.32 0.28
C TRP A 135 -11.27 15.87 0.22
N LYS A 136 -12.26 15.54 1.05
CA LYS A 136 -12.82 14.20 1.10
C LYS A 136 -13.90 14.09 0.05
N TRP A 137 -13.96 12.92 -0.56
CA TRP A 137 -15.11 12.49 -1.33
C TRP A 137 -16.38 12.38 -0.46
N PRO A 138 -17.59 12.44 -1.04
CA PRO A 138 -18.81 12.20 -0.28
C PRO A 138 -18.86 10.78 0.28
N THR A 139 -19.41 10.63 1.47
CA THR A 139 -19.84 9.33 2.02
C THR A 139 -21.26 9.04 1.56
N LYS A 140 -21.75 7.80 1.74
CA LYS A 140 -23.12 7.39 1.41
C LYS A 140 -24.23 8.23 2.04
N VAL A 141 -23.94 8.96 3.12
CA VAL A 141 -24.88 9.90 3.75
C VAL A 141 -25.00 11.18 2.92
N THR A 142 -23.88 11.64 2.37
CA THR A 142 -23.77 12.91 1.65
C THR A 142 -23.88 12.76 0.12
N GLY A 143 -23.71 11.55 -0.41
CA GLY A 143 -23.78 11.28 -1.85
C GLY A 143 -23.00 10.03 -2.26
N VAL A 144 -22.60 10.01 -3.53
CA VAL A 144 -21.79 8.94 -4.14
C VAL A 144 -20.60 9.57 -4.86
N ILE A 145 -19.55 8.77 -5.06
CA ILE A 145 -18.34 9.14 -5.79
C ILE A 145 -18.56 8.81 -7.28
N PRO A 146 -18.76 9.81 -8.16
CA PRO A 146 -18.93 9.54 -9.58
C PRO A 146 -17.62 9.03 -10.18
N TYR A 147 -17.66 7.99 -11.01
CA TYR A 147 -16.50 7.53 -11.75
C TYR A 147 -16.81 7.16 -13.20
N PHE A 148 -15.79 7.23 -14.04
CA PHE A 148 -15.85 6.90 -15.46
C PHE A 148 -14.72 5.95 -15.82
N LEU A 149 -14.95 5.13 -16.84
CA LEU A 149 -13.96 4.21 -17.41
C LEU A 149 -13.64 4.69 -18.82
N ALA A 150 -12.37 5.01 -19.08
CA ALA A 150 -11.92 5.38 -20.40
C ALA A 150 -12.00 4.19 -21.38
N THR A 151 -12.24 4.48 -22.65
CA THR A 151 -12.39 3.47 -23.71
C THR A 151 -11.11 2.70 -24.03
N ASN A 152 -9.95 3.17 -23.54
CA ASN A 152 -8.65 2.54 -23.76
C ASN A 152 -8.25 1.50 -22.69
N LEU A 153 -9.14 1.20 -21.74
CA LEU A 153 -8.97 0.12 -20.77
C LEU A 153 -9.30 -1.24 -21.42
N SER A 154 -8.49 -2.26 -21.11
CA SER A 154 -8.82 -3.64 -21.45
C SER A 154 -9.93 -4.17 -20.53
N THR A 155 -10.62 -5.24 -20.97
CA THR A 155 -11.63 -5.92 -20.16
C THR A 155 -11.10 -6.35 -18.79
N GLU A 156 -9.88 -6.90 -18.75
CA GLU A 156 -9.20 -7.32 -17.52
C GLU A 156 -9.02 -6.15 -16.53
N LYS A 157 -8.54 -5.00 -17.01
CA LYS A 157 -8.38 -3.79 -16.18
C LYS A 157 -9.72 -3.31 -15.64
N VAL A 158 -10.76 -3.32 -16.47
CA VAL A 158 -12.13 -2.96 -16.04
C VAL A 158 -12.61 -3.89 -14.92
N THR A 159 -12.43 -5.20 -15.07
CA THR A 159 -12.81 -6.20 -14.05
C THR A 159 -12.09 -5.93 -12.73
N VAL A 160 -10.77 -5.70 -12.75
CA VAL A 160 -9.99 -5.42 -11.56
C VAL A 160 -10.37 -4.08 -10.90
N ILE A 161 -10.59 -3.03 -11.68
CA ILE A 161 -11.05 -1.74 -11.17
C ILE A 161 -12.40 -1.89 -10.46
N GLN A 162 -13.36 -2.58 -11.08
CA GLN A 162 -14.67 -2.82 -10.49
C GLN A 162 -14.59 -3.67 -9.22
N ALA A 163 -13.73 -4.69 -9.19
CA ALA A 163 -13.49 -5.50 -8.00
C ALA A 163 -12.88 -4.66 -6.85
N ALA A 164 -11.94 -3.78 -7.16
CA ALA A 164 -11.32 -2.88 -6.17
C ALA A 164 -12.33 -1.84 -5.64
N ILE A 165 -13.16 -1.25 -6.51
CA ILE A 165 -14.27 -0.37 -6.10
C ILE A 165 -15.21 -1.13 -5.16
N LYS A 166 -15.65 -2.33 -5.57
CA LYS A 166 -16.55 -3.16 -4.77
C LYS A 166 -15.97 -3.49 -3.40
N PHE A 167 -14.67 -3.78 -3.33
CA PHE A 167 -13.99 -4.00 -2.04
C PHE A 167 -14.16 -2.79 -1.11
N TRP A 168 -13.89 -1.58 -1.59
CA TRP A 168 -14.05 -0.37 -0.78
C TRP A 168 -15.52 -0.11 -0.43
N GLU A 169 -16.45 -0.35 -1.35
CA GLU A 169 -17.88 -0.21 -1.08
C GLU A 169 -18.40 -1.18 -0.02
N ASP A 170 -17.98 -2.44 -0.06
CA ASP A 170 -18.42 -3.48 0.85
C ASP A 170 -17.90 -3.23 2.28
N ASN A 171 -16.69 -2.67 2.41
CA ASN A 171 -15.99 -2.55 3.68
C ASN A 171 -15.98 -1.12 4.27
N THR A 172 -16.54 -0.14 3.58
CA THR A 172 -16.61 1.25 4.06
C THR A 172 -17.98 1.89 3.85
N CYS A 173 -18.16 3.11 4.35
CA CYS A 173 -19.34 3.92 4.06
C CYS A 173 -19.27 4.68 2.73
N LEU A 174 -18.29 4.39 1.88
CA LEU A 174 -18.17 5.00 0.55
C LEU A 174 -19.00 4.23 -0.48
N LYS A 175 -19.55 4.94 -1.44
CA LYS A 175 -20.31 4.39 -2.56
C LYS A 175 -19.90 5.07 -3.85
N PHE A 176 -19.78 4.30 -4.91
CA PHE A 176 -19.32 4.74 -6.21
C PHE A 176 -20.45 4.60 -7.22
N GLN A 177 -20.48 5.51 -8.19
CA GLN A 177 -21.48 5.46 -9.26
C GLN A 177 -20.81 5.60 -10.61
N GLN A 178 -20.87 4.54 -11.42
CA GLN A 178 -20.38 4.58 -12.79
C GLN A 178 -21.22 5.55 -13.62
N ASN A 179 -20.57 6.41 -14.39
CA ASN A 179 -21.20 7.46 -15.18
C ASN A 179 -22.12 8.37 -14.33
N GLY A 180 -21.80 8.54 -13.03
CA GLY A 180 -22.54 9.40 -12.14
C GLY A 180 -22.44 10.88 -12.53
N VAL A 181 -23.36 11.68 -12.00
CA VAL A 181 -23.40 13.14 -12.23
C VAL A 181 -22.66 13.87 -11.13
N GLY A 182 -21.94 14.93 -11.47
CA GLY A 182 -21.25 15.78 -10.49
C GLY A 182 -20.12 16.58 -11.12
N ALA A 183 -19.74 17.68 -10.45
CA ALA A 183 -18.60 18.49 -10.86
C ALA A 183 -17.25 17.79 -10.63
N ASN A 184 -17.21 16.85 -9.67
CA ASN A 184 -16.01 16.11 -9.28
C ASN A 184 -16.22 14.62 -9.60
N SER A 185 -15.23 13.99 -10.25
CA SER A 185 -15.32 12.56 -10.59
C SER A 185 -13.94 11.92 -10.73
N LEU A 186 -13.89 10.60 -10.62
CA LEU A 186 -12.71 9.81 -10.97
C LEU A 186 -12.80 9.36 -12.43
N LEU A 187 -11.69 9.42 -13.16
CA LEU A 187 -11.55 8.82 -14.48
C LEU A 187 -10.47 7.74 -14.40
N PHE A 188 -10.88 6.48 -14.51
CA PHE A 188 -9.93 5.38 -14.66
C PHE A 188 -9.55 5.26 -16.14
N PHE A 189 -8.26 5.16 -16.42
CA PHE A 189 -7.75 5.08 -17.80
C PHE A 189 -6.47 4.26 -17.89
N ASN A 190 -6.18 3.79 -19.10
CA ASN A 190 -4.91 3.13 -19.40
C ASN A 190 -3.83 4.18 -19.68
N GLY A 191 -3.12 4.60 -18.64
CA GLY A 191 -1.99 5.53 -18.73
C GLY A 191 -0.63 4.82 -18.69
N LEU A 192 0.44 5.62 -18.70
CA LEU A 192 1.80 5.09 -18.56
C LEU A 192 2.13 4.80 -17.08
N GLY A 193 1.80 3.60 -16.63
CA GLY A 193 2.05 3.14 -15.26
C GLY A 193 0.84 3.28 -14.33
N CYS A 194 1.06 3.14 -13.01
CA CYS A 194 0.01 3.14 -11.99
C CYS A 194 0.18 4.38 -11.12
N TYR A 195 -0.81 5.29 -11.08
CA TYR A 195 -0.68 6.47 -10.25
C TYR A 195 -2.02 7.14 -10.03
N SER A 196 -2.07 7.96 -8.98
CA SER A 196 -3.27 8.66 -8.57
C SER A 196 -2.95 9.98 -7.87
N TYR A 197 -3.97 10.82 -7.71
CA TYR A 197 -3.89 11.98 -6.83
C TYR A 197 -4.20 11.58 -5.39
N ILE A 198 -3.84 12.43 -4.43
CA ILE A 198 -4.24 12.25 -3.03
C ILE A 198 -5.53 12.99 -2.73
N GLY A 199 -6.60 12.25 -2.42
CA GLY A 199 -7.92 12.79 -2.10
C GLY A 199 -8.65 13.41 -3.31
N MET A 200 -9.75 14.11 -3.04
CA MET A 200 -10.50 14.85 -4.06
C MET A 200 -9.79 16.18 -4.35
N ILE A 201 -9.36 16.39 -5.59
CA ILE A 201 -8.66 17.61 -6.02
C ILE A 201 -9.58 18.63 -6.70
N GLY A 202 -10.84 18.25 -6.95
CA GLY A 202 -11.81 19.03 -7.72
C GLY A 202 -11.76 18.71 -9.22
N GLY A 203 -12.90 18.84 -9.89
CA GLY A 203 -13.03 18.46 -11.31
C GLY A 203 -12.96 16.95 -11.54
N GLN A 204 -12.83 16.54 -12.80
CA GLN A 204 -12.52 15.16 -13.14
C GLN A 204 -11.02 14.90 -12.96
N GLN A 205 -10.65 13.95 -12.11
CA GLN A 205 -9.26 13.58 -11.83
C GLN A 205 -8.97 12.14 -12.28
N GLY A 206 -7.79 11.93 -12.87
CA GLY A 206 -7.39 10.64 -13.40
C GLY A 206 -6.84 9.68 -12.33
N VAL A 207 -7.12 8.39 -12.50
CA VAL A 207 -6.48 7.27 -11.82
C VAL A 207 -5.94 6.33 -12.90
N SER A 208 -4.62 6.25 -13.05
CA SER A 208 -3.99 5.46 -14.11
C SER A 208 -3.87 4.01 -13.67
N ILE A 209 -4.48 3.11 -14.45
CA ILE A 209 -4.28 1.66 -14.34
C ILE A 209 -3.66 1.22 -15.67
N GLY A 210 -2.35 1.46 -15.77
CA GLY A 210 -1.53 1.17 -16.94
C GLY A 210 -1.19 -0.31 -17.12
N ASP A 211 -0.30 -0.61 -18.05
CA ASP A 211 0.22 -1.96 -18.25
C ASP A 211 1.09 -2.39 -17.05
N GLY A 212 0.81 -3.58 -16.52
CA GLY A 212 1.42 -4.09 -15.29
C GLY A 212 0.63 -3.74 -14.02
N CYS A 213 -0.43 -2.94 -14.12
CA CYS A 213 -1.25 -2.48 -12.99
C CYS A 213 -2.54 -3.28 -12.81
N GLN A 214 -2.80 -4.29 -13.65
CA GLN A 214 -4.05 -5.07 -13.67
C GLN A 214 -4.18 -6.10 -12.54
N TYR A 215 -3.84 -5.71 -11.31
CA TYR A 215 -3.95 -6.54 -10.11
C TYR A 215 -4.88 -5.88 -9.09
N LEU A 216 -5.65 -6.69 -8.36
CA LEU A 216 -6.63 -6.20 -7.37
C LEU A 216 -5.97 -5.27 -6.34
N GLY A 217 -4.85 -5.67 -5.74
CA GLY A 217 -4.15 -4.85 -4.76
C GLY A 217 -3.66 -3.53 -5.35
N THR A 218 -3.14 -3.53 -6.59
CA THR A 218 -2.68 -2.32 -7.27
C THR A 218 -3.84 -1.37 -7.55
N ALA A 219 -4.96 -1.84 -8.10
CA ALA A 219 -6.11 -0.97 -8.33
C ALA A 219 -6.70 -0.45 -7.01
N ALA A 220 -6.75 -1.29 -5.96
CA ALA A 220 -7.22 -0.87 -4.64
C ALA A 220 -6.29 0.17 -4.00
N HIS A 221 -4.98 0.05 -4.20
CA HIS A 221 -3.96 1.00 -3.77
C HIS A 221 -4.13 2.37 -4.43
N GLU A 222 -4.28 2.41 -5.76
CA GLU A 222 -4.48 3.67 -6.49
C GLU A 222 -5.82 4.35 -6.14
N ILE A 223 -6.85 3.56 -5.85
CA ILE A 223 -8.11 4.06 -5.30
C ILE A 223 -7.89 4.59 -3.88
N ALA A 224 -7.10 3.92 -3.04
CA ALA A 224 -6.80 4.41 -1.69
C ALA A 224 -6.10 5.77 -1.73
N HIS A 225 -5.15 5.99 -2.66
CA HIS A 225 -4.59 7.31 -2.92
C HIS A 225 -5.69 8.33 -3.27
N ALA A 226 -6.55 8.01 -4.24
CA ALA A 226 -7.66 8.89 -4.63
C ALA A 226 -8.60 9.21 -3.46
N LEU A 227 -8.71 8.31 -2.48
CA LEU A 227 -9.48 8.48 -1.25
C LEU A 227 -8.72 9.20 -0.12
N GLY A 228 -7.41 9.42 -0.26
CA GLY A 228 -6.61 10.26 0.64
C GLY A 228 -5.47 9.55 1.37
N PHE A 229 -5.16 8.29 1.05
CA PHE A 229 -4.08 7.55 1.69
C PHE A 229 -2.72 7.90 1.11
N TYR A 230 -1.73 8.14 1.97
CA TYR A 230 -0.32 8.09 1.63
C TYR A 230 0.23 6.68 1.92
N HIS A 231 1.49 6.45 1.61
CA HIS A 231 2.15 5.19 1.95
C HIS A 231 2.39 4.98 3.44
N GLU A 232 2.36 3.71 3.86
CA GLU A 232 2.56 3.29 5.24
C GLU A 232 4.01 3.52 5.70
N GLN A 233 5.02 3.26 4.85
CA GLN A 233 6.43 3.49 5.19
C GLN A 233 6.82 4.98 5.30
N SER A 234 5.92 5.87 4.89
CA SER A 234 6.08 7.32 4.95
C SER A 234 5.48 7.89 6.24
N ARG A 235 4.89 7.07 7.11
CA ARG A 235 4.39 7.53 8.41
C ARG A 235 5.45 8.23 9.25
N TYR A 236 5.02 9.21 10.03
CA TYR A 236 5.93 9.98 10.90
C TYR A 236 6.59 9.11 11.99
N ASP A 237 5.91 8.05 12.43
CA ASP A 237 6.32 7.09 13.45
C ASP A 237 7.02 5.84 12.89
N ARG A 238 7.22 5.75 11.56
CA ARG A 238 7.73 4.55 10.89
C ARG A 238 9.10 4.06 11.41
N ASP A 239 9.96 4.96 11.91
CA ASP A 239 11.31 4.59 12.39
C ASP A 239 11.27 3.68 13.64
N SER A 240 10.12 3.54 14.31
CA SER A 240 9.92 2.55 15.38
C SER A 240 9.68 1.13 14.86
N TYR A 241 9.45 0.98 13.55
CA TYR A 241 9.02 -0.27 12.91
C TYR A 241 9.94 -0.67 11.76
N VAL A 242 10.43 0.29 10.97
CA VAL A 242 11.37 0.04 9.86
C VAL A 242 12.52 1.03 9.88
N THR A 243 13.71 0.55 9.53
CA THR A 243 14.89 1.38 9.29
C THR A 243 15.19 1.40 7.79
N VAL A 244 15.49 2.58 7.24
CA VAL A 244 15.88 2.74 5.84
C VAL A 244 17.40 2.61 5.70
N ASN A 245 17.86 1.61 4.96
CA ASN A 245 19.25 1.43 4.58
C ASN A 245 19.61 2.31 3.39
N PHE A 246 19.79 3.61 3.63
CA PHE A 246 20.11 4.59 2.58
C PHE A 246 21.38 4.27 1.79
N ALA A 247 22.33 3.50 2.36
CA ALA A 247 23.51 3.06 1.63
C ALA A 247 23.16 2.16 0.41
N ASN A 248 22.04 1.45 0.49
CA ASN A 248 21.53 0.59 -0.58
C ASN A 248 20.44 1.24 -1.45
N VAL A 249 20.06 2.50 -1.22
CA VAL A 249 19.05 3.19 -2.04
C VAL A 249 19.68 3.71 -3.34
N LEU A 250 19.05 3.44 -4.49
CA LEU A 250 19.45 3.99 -5.79
C LEU A 250 19.57 5.51 -5.73
N ALA A 251 20.66 6.04 -6.27
CA ALA A 251 20.91 7.48 -6.26
C ALA A 251 19.79 8.23 -7.00
N GLY A 252 19.24 9.27 -6.37
CA GLY A 252 18.11 10.04 -6.91
C GLY A 252 16.73 9.62 -6.38
N TYR A 253 16.64 8.48 -5.69
CA TYR A 253 15.37 7.92 -5.16
C TYR A 253 15.23 8.08 -3.64
N GLU A 254 16.19 8.72 -2.96
CA GLU A 254 16.21 8.86 -1.51
C GLU A 254 14.96 9.57 -0.95
N ARG A 255 14.40 10.52 -1.73
CA ARG A 255 13.17 11.23 -1.35
C ARG A 255 11.93 10.34 -1.19
N ASN A 256 11.90 9.14 -1.79
CA ASN A 256 10.76 8.22 -1.70
C ASN A 256 10.64 7.59 -0.30
N PHE A 257 11.61 7.82 0.57
CA PHE A 257 11.61 7.38 1.97
C PHE A 257 11.44 8.54 2.95
N ASN A 258 11.05 9.72 2.46
CA ASN A 258 10.71 10.86 3.30
C ASN A 258 9.54 10.50 4.20
N LYS A 259 9.65 10.88 5.47
CA LYS A 259 8.54 10.77 6.40
C LYS A 259 7.65 11.98 6.27
N ALA A 260 6.34 11.75 6.27
CA ALA A 260 5.36 12.76 6.59
C ALA A 260 5.58 13.28 8.01
N THR A 261 5.08 14.47 8.29
CA THR A 261 4.95 15.02 9.63
C THR A 261 3.57 14.70 10.21
N PRO A 262 3.37 14.78 11.55
CA PRO A 262 2.05 14.62 12.15
C PRO A 262 0.99 15.62 11.65
N ALA A 263 1.41 16.73 11.03
CA ALA A 263 0.51 17.71 10.41
C ALA A 263 0.07 17.33 8.99
N GLU A 264 0.84 16.47 8.31
CA GLU A 264 0.57 16.03 6.94
C GLU A 264 -0.21 14.71 6.90
N MET A 265 -0.01 13.85 7.90
CA MET A 265 -0.61 12.53 7.95
C MET A 265 -1.20 12.25 9.35
N ASN A 266 -2.50 11.99 9.38
CA ASN A 266 -3.18 11.49 10.57
C ASN A 266 -3.27 9.97 10.48
N ILE A 267 -2.73 9.27 11.48
CA ILE A 267 -2.76 7.80 11.58
C ILE A 267 -3.98 7.27 12.36
N TYR A 268 -4.84 8.17 12.87
CA TYR A 268 -6.08 7.82 13.59
C TYR A 268 -5.90 6.90 14.81
N GLY A 269 -4.69 6.85 15.37
CA GLY A 269 -4.34 5.90 16.45
C GLY A 269 -4.23 4.45 15.99
N VAL A 270 -4.28 4.19 14.69
CA VAL A 270 -4.11 2.86 14.09
C VAL A 270 -2.63 2.46 14.13
N PRO A 271 -2.30 1.24 14.60
CA PRO A 271 -0.91 0.79 14.67
C PRO A 271 -0.29 0.66 13.28
N TYR A 272 1.04 0.62 13.22
CA TYR A 272 1.78 0.39 11.98
C TYR A 272 1.52 -1.01 11.43
N ASP A 273 1.15 -1.11 10.16
CA ASP A 273 0.85 -2.39 9.50
C ASP A 273 1.87 -2.73 8.42
N TYR A 274 2.78 -3.66 8.73
CA TYR A 274 3.71 -4.20 7.73
C TYR A 274 2.98 -4.83 6.53
N GLY A 275 1.74 -5.30 6.71
CA GLY A 275 0.95 -5.93 5.64
C GLY A 275 0.00 -5.00 4.91
N SER A 276 0.04 -3.69 5.17
CA SER A 276 -0.75 -2.70 4.42
C SER A 276 -0.48 -2.80 2.92
N VAL A 277 -1.53 -2.64 2.10
CA VAL A 277 -1.38 -2.53 0.64
C VAL A 277 -0.65 -1.24 0.24
N MET A 278 -0.56 -0.27 1.16
CA MET A 278 0.16 0.99 1.00
C MET A 278 1.62 0.90 1.45
N HIS A 279 2.13 -0.29 1.79
CA HIS A 279 3.50 -0.48 2.25
C HIS A 279 4.40 -0.98 1.11
N TYR A 280 5.50 -0.27 0.84
CA TYR A 280 6.52 -0.72 -0.11
C TYR A 280 7.12 -2.07 0.25
N MET A 281 7.62 -2.79 -0.76
CA MET A 281 8.41 -3.98 -0.51
C MET A 281 9.77 -3.64 0.12
N SER A 282 10.35 -4.62 0.81
CA SER A 282 11.62 -4.46 1.54
C SER A 282 12.81 -4.05 0.64
N ALA A 283 12.84 -4.49 -0.61
CA ALA A 283 13.91 -4.19 -1.57
C ALA A 283 13.59 -3.03 -2.54
N ALA A 284 12.54 -2.25 -2.26
CA ALA A 284 12.16 -1.10 -3.10
C ALA A 284 13.35 -0.14 -3.29
N PHE A 285 13.63 0.23 -4.54
CA PHE A 285 14.74 1.11 -4.93
C PHE A 285 16.15 0.65 -4.53
N ALA A 286 16.36 -0.66 -4.38
CA ALA A 286 17.67 -1.20 -4.01
C ALA A 286 18.71 -1.10 -5.15
N LYS A 287 19.97 -0.81 -4.79
CA LYS A 287 21.13 -1.00 -5.68
C LYS A 287 21.43 -2.49 -5.87
N ASP A 288 21.46 -3.22 -4.76
CA ASP A 288 21.52 -4.68 -4.71
C ASP A 288 20.20 -5.18 -4.12
N THR A 289 19.35 -5.77 -4.96
CA THR A 289 18.02 -6.30 -4.57
C THR A 289 18.11 -7.48 -3.62
N SER A 290 19.29 -8.09 -3.45
CA SER A 290 19.54 -9.08 -2.40
C SER A 290 19.70 -8.46 -1.01
N ILE A 291 19.77 -7.13 -0.89
CA ILE A 291 19.92 -6.44 0.40
C ILE A 291 18.65 -5.58 0.63
N PRO A 292 18.00 -5.67 1.80
CA PRO A 292 16.84 -4.82 2.08
C PRO A 292 17.21 -3.35 2.14
N VAL A 293 16.33 -2.51 1.59
CA VAL A 293 16.29 -1.07 1.80
C VAL A 293 15.43 -0.74 3.01
N LEU A 294 14.22 -1.29 3.09
CA LEU A 294 13.37 -1.21 4.29
C LEU A 294 13.62 -2.43 5.17
N VAL A 295 14.28 -2.19 6.30
CA VAL A 295 14.66 -3.22 7.28
C VAL A 295 13.67 -3.18 8.43
N ALA A 296 12.80 -4.19 8.54
CA ALA A 296 11.88 -4.32 9.67
C ALA A 296 12.64 -4.46 10.99
N ALA A 297 12.14 -3.80 12.04
CA ALA A 297 12.71 -3.84 13.39
C ALA A 297 12.66 -5.26 13.98
N ASP A 298 11.57 -5.99 13.72
CA ASP A 298 11.55 -7.45 13.83
C ASP A 298 11.71 -8.05 12.42
N PRO A 299 12.87 -8.66 12.10
CA PRO A 299 13.17 -9.19 10.77
C PRO A 299 12.15 -10.20 10.24
N LYS A 300 11.35 -10.82 11.12
CA LYS A 300 10.30 -11.77 10.72
C LYS A 300 9.23 -11.13 9.84
N TYR A 301 8.97 -9.83 9.98
CA TYR A 301 7.98 -9.10 9.17
C TYR A 301 8.47 -8.72 7.77
N ARG A 302 9.71 -9.06 7.42
CA ARG A 302 10.31 -8.74 6.11
C ARG A 302 9.44 -9.13 4.93
N GLN A 303 8.87 -10.33 4.94
CA GLN A 303 8.03 -10.85 3.86
C GLN A 303 6.56 -10.47 3.99
N THR A 304 6.17 -9.80 5.09
CA THR A 304 4.83 -9.25 5.25
C THR A 304 4.67 -7.96 4.41
N MET A 305 5.76 -7.19 4.25
CA MET A 305 5.82 -5.93 3.48
C MET A 305 5.76 -6.13 1.97
N GLY A 306 5.10 -5.22 1.26
CA GLY A 306 5.02 -5.21 -0.20
C GLY A 306 4.05 -6.23 -0.81
N GLN A 307 3.13 -6.75 0.00
CA GLN A 307 2.07 -7.64 -0.48
C GLN A 307 1.13 -6.90 -1.43
N ASN A 308 0.63 -7.57 -2.46
CA ASN A 308 -0.28 -6.98 -3.46
C ASN A 308 -1.64 -7.72 -3.57
N ARG A 309 -2.10 -8.37 -2.49
CA ARG A 309 -3.35 -9.14 -2.48
C ARG A 309 -4.58 -8.25 -2.40
N GLY A 310 -4.46 -7.13 -1.70
CA GLY A 310 -5.55 -6.21 -1.41
C GLY A 310 -5.33 -5.48 -0.08
N PRO A 311 -6.20 -4.53 0.26
CA PRO A 311 -6.11 -3.78 1.52
C PRO A 311 -6.23 -4.70 2.74
N SER A 312 -5.44 -4.43 3.77
CA SER A 312 -5.47 -5.13 5.06
C SER A 312 -6.68 -4.70 5.89
N PHE A 313 -6.93 -5.40 7.01
CA PHE A 313 -7.95 -4.99 7.98
C PHE A 313 -7.68 -3.56 8.52
N LEU A 314 -6.42 -3.20 8.71
CA LEU A 314 -6.03 -1.88 9.22
C LEU A 314 -6.12 -0.79 8.15
N ASP A 315 -5.92 -1.11 6.86
CA ASP A 315 -6.20 -0.19 5.77
C ASP A 315 -7.69 0.20 5.77
N VAL A 316 -8.58 -0.79 5.90
CA VAL A 316 -10.03 -0.56 5.94
C VAL A 316 -10.46 0.20 7.20
N LEU A 317 -9.91 -0.16 8.38
CA LEU A 317 -10.18 0.57 9.61
C LEU A 317 -9.77 2.04 9.49
N THR A 318 -8.57 2.30 8.98
CA THR A 318 -8.06 3.66 8.76
C THR A 318 -8.95 4.44 7.81
N MET A 319 -9.48 3.80 6.76
CA MET A 319 -10.35 4.45 5.78
C MET A 319 -11.69 4.82 6.41
N ASN A 320 -12.26 3.92 7.21
CA ASN A 320 -13.49 4.18 7.94
C ASN A 320 -13.34 5.31 8.96
N LEU A 321 -12.23 5.36 9.70
CA LEU A 321 -11.93 6.46 10.61
C LEU A 321 -11.68 7.77 9.86
N HIS A 322 -11.00 7.71 8.71
CA HIS A 322 -10.76 8.87 7.86
C HIS A 322 -12.07 9.51 7.40
N TYR A 323 -13.05 8.71 7.00
CA TYR A 323 -14.35 9.20 6.52
C TYR A 323 -15.43 9.32 7.61
N GLY A 324 -15.12 9.02 8.87
CA GLY A 324 -16.09 9.06 9.98
C GLY A 324 -17.23 8.04 9.83
N CYS A 325 -16.94 6.91 9.18
CA CYS A 325 -17.92 5.85 8.93
C CYS A 325 -18.37 5.17 10.23
N ASP A 326 -17.53 5.18 11.27
CA ASP A 326 -17.83 4.66 12.60
C ASP A 326 -19.01 5.38 13.28
N ALA A 327 -19.16 6.69 13.02
CA ALA A 327 -20.26 7.49 13.54
C ALA A 327 -21.63 7.03 13.02
N LEU A 328 -21.69 6.35 11.87
CA LEU A 328 -22.94 5.84 11.30
C LEU A 328 -23.58 4.74 12.16
N CYS A 329 -22.77 4.07 12.98
CA CYS A 329 -23.24 3.00 13.87
C CYS A 329 -23.16 3.40 15.35
N ALA A 330 -23.18 4.71 15.64
CA ALA A 330 -23.11 5.24 17.01
C ALA A 330 -24.26 4.73 17.91
N SER A 331 -25.47 4.59 17.36
CA SER A 331 -26.65 4.09 18.08
C SER A 331 -26.74 2.57 18.19
N SER A 332 -25.89 1.82 17.48
CA SER A 332 -25.92 0.36 17.51
C SER A 332 -25.35 -0.20 18.82
N THR A 333 -26.01 -1.22 19.36
CA THR A 333 -25.58 -1.98 20.55
C THR A 333 -24.69 -3.17 20.22
N THR A 334 -24.37 -3.39 18.93
CA THR A 334 -23.48 -4.48 18.49
C THR A 334 -22.11 -4.38 19.16
N VAL A 335 -21.67 -5.49 19.77
CA VAL A 335 -20.34 -5.64 20.37
C VAL A 335 -19.51 -6.56 19.49
N CYS A 336 -18.42 -6.03 18.95
CA CYS A 336 -17.48 -6.77 18.13
C CYS A 336 -16.36 -7.37 18.99
N GLN A 337 -15.97 -8.60 18.70
CA GLN A 337 -14.95 -9.33 19.43
C GLN A 337 -13.61 -9.34 18.67
N ASN A 338 -12.54 -9.74 19.36
CA ASN A 338 -11.21 -9.97 18.79
C ASN A 338 -10.62 -8.78 18.00
N GLY A 339 -11.02 -7.54 18.31
CA GLY A 339 -10.56 -6.33 17.62
C GLY A 339 -11.39 -5.93 16.40
N GLY A 340 -12.49 -6.64 16.09
CA GLY A 340 -13.45 -6.21 15.07
C GLY A 340 -14.14 -4.89 15.42
N TYR A 341 -14.71 -4.23 14.41
CA TYR A 341 -15.49 -3.00 14.58
C TYR A 341 -16.79 -3.07 13.79
N LYS A 342 -17.76 -2.22 14.15
CA LYS A 342 -19.11 -2.24 13.57
C LYS A 342 -19.03 -1.97 12.06
N ASP A 343 -19.71 -2.80 11.28
CA ASP A 343 -19.77 -2.62 9.83
C ASP A 343 -20.62 -1.37 9.51
N PRO A 344 -20.05 -0.33 8.87
CA PRO A 344 -20.79 0.88 8.53
C PRO A 344 -21.92 0.62 7.54
N ASN A 345 -21.91 -0.47 6.78
CA ASN A 345 -22.98 -0.89 5.87
C ASN A 345 -24.07 -1.71 6.56
N ASN A 346 -23.76 -2.33 7.70
CA ASN A 346 -24.72 -3.07 8.49
C ASN A 346 -24.34 -3.04 9.98
N CYS A 347 -24.89 -2.07 10.71
CA CYS A 347 -24.55 -1.86 12.12
C CYS A 347 -24.92 -3.02 13.05
N SER A 348 -25.64 -4.04 12.58
CA SER A 348 -25.94 -5.28 13.31
C SER A 348 -24.85 -6.35 13.17
N LYS A 349 -23.78 -6.06 12.43
CA LYS A 349 -22.63 -6.96 12.20
C LYS A 349 -21.30 -6.20 12.36
N CYS A 350 -20.22 -6.96 12.34
CA CYS A 350 -18.86 -6.46 12.47
C CYS A 350 -18.02 -6.80 11.23
N ILE A 351 -17.10 -5.89 10.90
CA ILE A 351 -15.94 -6.21 10.06
C ILE A 351 -14.90 -6.87 10.97
N CYS A 352 -14.40 -8.03 10.53
CA CYS A 352 -13.58 -8.90 11.37
C CYS A 352 -12.11 -8.92 10.94
N PRO A 353 -11.17 -8.94 11.90
CA PRO A 353 -9.78 -9.21 11.59
C PRO A 353 -9.61 -10.58 10.93
N ALA A 354 -8.59 -10.72 10.10
CA ALA A 354 -8.30 -11.98 9.41
C ALA A 354 -8.25 -13.17 10.39
N SER A 355 -8.83 -14.31 9.98
CA SER A 355 -9.12 -15.53 10.77
C SER A 355 -10.34 -15.50 11.69
N PHE A 356 -10.98 -14.36 11.91
CA PHE A 356 -12.19 -14.26 12.73
C PHE A 356 -13.42 -14.04 11.87
N GLY A 357 -14.54 -14.63 12.28
CA GLY A 357 -15.78 -14.58 11.53
C GLY A 357 -17.03 -14.60 12.41
N GLY A 358 -18.16 -14.87 11.76
CA GLY A 358 -19.49 -14.69 12.34
C GLY A 358 -19.86 -13.21 12.44
N SER A 359 -21.12 -12.92 12.76
CA SER A 359 -21.64 -11.55 12.81
C SER A 359 -20.89 -10.62 13.78
N PHE A 360 -20.19 -11.19 14.77
CA PHE A 360 -19.52 -10.46 15.86
C PHE A 360 -18.03 -10.75 15.98
N CYS A 361 -17.42 -11.42 14.99
CA CYS A 361 -15.99 -11.78 14.98
C CYS A 361 -15.57 -12.73 16.10
N GLY A 362 -16.51 -13.49 16.67
CA GLY A 362 -16.27 -14.41 17.78
C GLY A 362 -15.93 -15.84 17.38
N THR A 363 -16.11 -16.19 16.11
CA THR A 363 -15.87 -17.56 15.61
C THR A 363 -14.63 -17.59 14.73
N LEU A 364 -14.16 -18.79 14.41
CA LEU A 364 -13.21 -18.99 13.30
C LEU A 364 -13.88 -18.52 11.99
N ALA A 365 -13.12 -17.82 11.15
CA ALA A 365 -13.58 -17.46 9.80
C ALA A 365 -13.78 -18.74 8.96
N PRO A 366 -14.82 -18.80 8.10
CA PRO A 366 -14.96 -19.88 7.15
C PRO A 366 -13.80 -19.85 6.13
N ALA A 367 -13.40 -21.01 5.63
CA ALA A 367 -12.46 -21.07 4.53
C ALA A 367 -13.03 -20.39 3.28
N GLU A 368 -12.16 -19.75 2.51
CA GLU A 368 -12.49 -19.12 1.24
C GLU A 368 -12.00 -20.03 0.11
N ASN A 369 -12.91 -20.43 -0.79
CA ASN A 369 -12.61 -21.28 -1.94
C ASN A 369 -11.85 -22.58 -1.58
N GLY A 370 -12.22 -23.21 -0.46
CA GLY A 370 -11.62 -24.46 0.02
C GLY A 370 -12.39 -25.09 1.18
N VAL A 371 -11.98 -26.30 1.57
CA VAL A 371 -12.53 -27.04 2.73
C VAL A 371 -11.36 -27.41 3.65
N CYS A 372 -11.08 -26.53 4.60
CA CYS A 372 -9.87 -26.57 5.42
C CYS A 372 -10.04 -25.69 6.67
N GLY A 373 -9.09 -25.77 7.58
CA GLY A 373 -9.10 -24.98 8.81
C GLY A 373 -9.74 -25.69 9.99
N ALA A 374 -9.29 -25.35 11.20
CA ALA A 374 -9.82 -25.91 12.44
C ALA A 374 -9.47 -25.05 13.65
N SER A 375 -10.31 -25.10 14.68
CA SER A 375 -9.96 -24.63 16.03
C SER A 375 -9.41 -25.81 16.83
N LEU A 376 -8.16 -25.71 17.26
CA LEU A 376 -7.40 -26.78 17.89
C LEU A 376 -7.02 -26.39 19.32
N THR A 377 -6.93 -27.39 20.20
CA THR A 377 -6.49 -27.21 21.59
C THR A 377 -5.09 -27.77 21.74
N ALA A 378 -4.16 -26.93 22.19
CA ALA A 378 -2.77 -27.27 22.43
C ALA A 378 -2.60 -28.03 23.75
N THR A 379 -1.65 -28.95 23.79
CA THR A 379 -1.13 -29.59 25.00
C THR A 379 0.26 -29.04 25.36
N ALA A 380 0.80 -29.42 26.51
CA ALA A 380 2.19 -29.13 26.88
C ALA A 380 3.22 -29.95 26.07
N THR A 381 2.75 -30.96 25.34
CA THR A 381 3.55 -31.79 24.43
C THR A 381 3.43 -31.25 23.00
N TRP A 382 4.45 -31.47 22.19
CA TRP A 382 4.42 -31.06 20.78
C TRP A 382 3.33 -31.83 20.02
N GLN A 383 2.42 -31.09 19.41
CA GLN A 383 1.44 -31.56 18.44
C GLN A 383 1.82 -31.04 17.05
N SER A 384 1.21 -31.57 16.00
CA SER A 384 1.50 -31.15 14.63
C SER A 384 0.26 -31.17 13.75
N ILE A 385 0.17 -30.18 12.87
CA ILE A 385 -0.76 -30.17 11.74
C ILE A 385 0.02 -30.04 10.45
N SER A 386 -0.42 -30.76 9.43
CA SER A 386 0.12 -30.62 8.08
C SER A 386 -1.04 -30.47 7.10
N ALA A 387 -0.90 -29.56 6.15
CA ALA A 387 -1.88 -29.36 5.10
C ALA A 387 -1.22 -28.78 3.85
N THR A 388 -1.93 -28.89 2.72
CA THR A 388 -1.62 -28.19 1.49
C THR A 388 -2.81 -27.30 1.14
N VAL A 389 -2.55 -26.01 0.88
CA VAL A 389 -3.57 -25.01 0.56
C VAL A 389 -3.25 -24.34 -0.77
N GLY A 390 -4.26 -24.10 -1.60
CA GLY A 390 -4.12 -23.57 -2.95
C GLY A 390 -3.97 -24.67 -4.00
N THR A 391 -3.64 -24.29 -5.23
CA THR A 391 -3.60 -25.16 -6.40
C THR A 391 -2.18 -25.37 -6.93
N THR A 392 -1.94 -26.49 -7.60
CA THR A 392 -0.64 -26.80 -8.25
C THR A 392 -0.26 -25.81 -9.34
N ASN A 393 -1.24 -25.18 -9.99
CA ASN A 393 -1.07 -24.10 -10.95
C ASN A 393 -1.53 -22.78 -10.34
N ILE A 394 -0.92 -21.67 -10.74
CA ILE A 394 -1.34 -20.33 -10.32
C ILE A 394 -2.79 -20.07 -10.77
N THR A 395 -3.61 -19.55 -9.85
CA THR A 395 -5.01 -19.15 -10.07
C THR A 395 -5.23 -17.70 -9.64
N ASP A 396 -6.19 -17.02 -10.27
CA ASP A 396 -6.64 -15.68 -9.87
C ASP A 396 -7.62 -15.72 -8.68
N ILE A 397 -8.16 -16.92 -8.37
CA ILE A 397 -9.09 -17.15 -7.26
C ILE A 397 -8.33 -17.87 -6.14
N PRO A 398 -7.87 -17.15 -5.08
CA PRO A 398 -7.13 -17.76 -3.99
C PRO A 398 -7.99 -18.67 -3.13
N THR A 399 -7.35 -19.71 -2.58
CA THR A 399 -7.86 -20.41 -1.40
C THR A 399 -7.25 -19.81 -0.14
N THR A 400 -8.10 -19.47 0.84
CA THR A 400 -7.66 -19.04 2.17
C THR A 400 -8.23 -19.96 3.25
N CYS A 401 -7.37 -20.45 4.13
CA CYS A 401 -7.70 -21.36 5.20
C CYS A 401 -7.25 -20.79 6.55
N TYR A 402 -8.00 -21.07 7.61
CA TYR A 402 -7.78 -20.49 8.93
C TYR A 402 -7.68 -21.56 10.02
N TRP A 403 -6.69 -21.47 10.90
CA TRP A 403 -6.62 -22.28 12.12
C TRP A 403 -6.49 -21.39 13.34
N HIS A 404 -7.16 -21.76 14.44
CA HIS A 404 -6.91 -21.17 15.75
C HIS A 404 -6.25 -22.23 16.62
N LEU A 405 -5.03 -21.99 17.07
CA LEU A 405 -4.39 -22.82 18.07
C LEU A 405 -4.68 -22.17 19.43
N ASN A 406 -5.36 -22.89 20.33
CA ASN A 406 -5.81 -22.37 21.63
C ASN A 406 -5.16 -23.13 22.76
N SER A 407 -4.91 -22.45 23.87
CA SER A 407 -4.35 -23.01 25.11
C SER A 407 -5.04 -22.39 26.34
N PRO A 408 -4.89 -22.97 27.54
CA PRO A 408 -5.49 -22.42 28.75
C PRO A 408 -5.09 -20.97 29.01
N ALA A 409 -5.98 -20.18 29.62
CA ALA A 409 -5.68 -18.80 29.97
C ALA A 409 -4.43 -18.71 30.87
N GLY A 410 -3.60 -17.68 30.64
CA GLY A 410 -2.35 -17.48 31.37
C GLY A 410 -1.13 -18.23 30.80
N THR A 411 -1.30 -19.04 29.75
CA THR A 411 -0.20 -19.71 29.06
C THR A 411 0.31 -18.92 27.84
N THR A 412 1.47 -19.32 27.31
CA THR A 412 2.00 -18.92 26.00
C THR A 412 2.09 -20.13 25.09
N MET A 413 2.19 -19.90 23.78
CA MET A 413 2.34 -20.95 22.79
C MET A 413 3.69 -20.88 22.10
N GLU A 414 4.29 -22.04 21.90
CA GLU A 414 5.45 -22.22 21.04
C GLU A 414 5.00 -22.80 19.71
N VAL A 415 5.43 -22.21 18.60
CA VAL A 415 5.02 -22.59 17.25
C VAL A 415 6.24 -22.72 16.35
N LYS A 416 6.37 -23.85 15.67
CA LYS A 416 7.38 -24.09 14.62
C LYS A 416 6.69 -24.26 13.28
N LEU A 417 7.17 -23.56 12.27
CA LEU A 417 6.72 -23.71 10.89
C LEU A 417 7.78 -24.44 10.08
N THR A 418 7.34 -25.37 9.25
CA THR A 418 8.13 -25.97 8.16
C THR A 418 7.32 -25.85 6.89
N LEU A 419 7.83 -25.19 5.85
CA LEU A 419 7.23 -25.31 4.51
C LEU A 419 7.96 -26.39 3.72
N THR A 420 7.18 -27.22 3.06
CA THR A 420 7.66 -28.32 2.21
C THR A 420 7.29 -28.09 0.74
N GLY A 421 6.52 -27.05 0.44
CA GLY A 421 6.17 -26.61 -0.90
C GLY A 421 5.59 -25.20 -0.90
N GLY A 422 5.75 -24.47 -2.02
CA GLY A 422 5.38 -23.07 -2.14
C GLY A 422 6.24 -22.35 -3.18
N SER A 423 5.95 -21.08 -3.39
CA SER A 423 6.79 -20.14 -4.14
C SER A 423 7.34 -19.07 -3.19
N CYS A 424 8.65 -18.85 -3.24
CA CYS A 424 9.31 -17.77 -2.54
C CYS A 424 9.27 -16.50 -3.38
N ASN A 425 8.45 -15.51 -2.99
CA ASN A 425 8.32 -14.24 -3.72
C ASN A 425 8.14 -13.08 -2.75
N ALA A 426 8.45 -11.87 -3.22
CA ALA A 426 8.33 -10.65 -2.43
C ALA A 426 6.89 -10.45 -1.93
N GLY A 427 6.76 -10.04 -0.67
CA GLY A 427 5.45 -9.86 -0.01
C GLY A 427 4.64 -11.15 0.17
N CYS A 428 5.24 -12.31 -0.16
CA CYS A 428 4.57 -13.60 -0.24
C CYS A 428 3.24 -13.54 -1.01
N PHE A 429 3.18 -12.80 -2.10
CA PHE A 429 1.97 -12.58 -2.89
C PHE A 429 1.26 -13.89 -3.27
N TRP A 430 1.95 -14.84 -3.89
CA TRP A 430 1.32 -16.06 -4.42
C TRP A 430 0.77 -16.98 -3.36
N ASN A 431 1.47 -17.07 -2.23
CA ASN A 431 1.18 -18.06 -1.23
C ASN A 431 1.87 -17.67 0.09
N SER A 432 1.25 -17.94 1.23
CA SER A 432 1.87 -17.67 2.53
C SER A 432 1.24 -18.49 3.66
N VAL A 433 2.04 -18.76 4.68
CA VAL A 433 1.56 -19.04 6.04
C VAL A 433 1.81 -17.79 6.89
N GLU A 434 0.73 -17.18 7.37
CA GLU A 434 0.74 -16.05 8.30
C GLU A 434 0.50 -16.53 9.74
N ILE A 435 1.34 -16.08 10.67
CA ILE A 435 1.26 -16.42 12.10
C ILE A 435 1.08 -15.15 12.92
N LYS A 436 0.03 -15.09 13.75
CA LYS A 436 -0.23 -13.99 14.68
C LYS A 436 0.15 -14.41 16.11
N LEU A 437 1.15 -13.74 16.68
CA LEU A 437 1.76 -14.10 17.98
C LEU A 437 1.41 -13.13 19.11
N ASP A 438 0.88 -11.96 18.79
CA ASP A 438 0.52 -10.94 19.76
C ASP A 438 -0.98 -10.96 20.12
N ASN A 439 -1.37 -10.11 21.06
CA ASN A 439 -2.76 -9.97 21.52
C ASN A 439 -3.60 -9.01 20.68
N ASP A 440 -3.02 -8.40 19.66
CA ASP A 440 -3.70 -7.48 18.78
C ASP A 440 -3.87 -8.14 17.41
N TYR A 441 -4.95 -8.90 17.30
CA TYR A 441 -5.28 -9.66 16.11
C TYR A 441 -5.61 -8.79 14.89
N THR A 442 -5.71 -7.47 15.03
CA THR A 442 -6.01 -6.54 13.94
C THR A 442 -4.82 -6.38 12.97
N LYS A 443 -3.59 -6.43 13.49
CA LYS A 443 -2.35 -6.26 12.70
C LYS A 443 -2.07 -7.46 11.81
N THR A 444 -1.52 -7.25 10.63
CA THR A 444 -1.04 -8.36 9.80
C THR A 444 0.09 -9.10 10.51
N GLY A 445 0.02 -10.43 10.52
CA GLY A 445 1.00 -11.30 11.16
C GLY A 445 2.31 -11.47 10.38
N ILE A 446 3.17 -12.33 10.91
CA ILE A 446 4.41 -12.74 10.26
C ILE A 446 4.07 -13.65 9.09
N ARG A 447 4.46 -13.29 7.86
CA ARG A 447 4.25 -14.12 6.67
C ARG A 447 5.48 -14.90 6.28
N HIS A 448 5.29 -16.17 5.96
CA HIS A 448 6.32 -17.05 5.40
C HIS A 448 5.87 -17.68 4.10
N CYS A 449 6.75 -17.64 3.11
CA CYS A 449 6.62 -18.35 1.84
C CYS A 449 7.95 -18.91 1.31
N CYS A 450 9.08 -18.42 1.84
CA CYS A 450 10.42 -18.82 1.46
C CYS A 450 10.99 -19.87 2.42
N THR A 451 11.55 -20.94 1.86
CA THR A 451 12.13 -22.04 2.67
C THR A 451 13.39 -21.65 3.46
N ALA A 452 14.05 -20.57 3.05
CA ALA A 452 15.23 -20.03 3.70
C ALA A 452 14.92 -19.07 4.87
N ASP A 453 13.65 -18.69 5.09
CA ASP A 453 13.26 -17.68 6.09
C ASP A 453 12.86 -18.27 7.45
N TYR A 454 13.15 -19.56 7.73
CA TYR A 454 12.81 -20.16 9.03
C TYR A 454 13.92 -20.02 10.06
N SER A 455 13.49 -19.74 11.29
CA SER A 455 14.32 -19.95 12.48
C SER A 455 14.18 -21.40 12.94
N SER A 456 15.28 -22.03 13.38
CA SER A 456 15.24 -23.28 14.14
C SER A 456 14.61 -23.09 15.53
N THR A 457 14.50 -21.84 15.98
CA THR A 457 13.89 -21.45 17.25
C THR A 457 12.38 -21.30 17.07
N PRO A 458 11.56 -21.91 17.96
CA PRO A 458 10.11 -21.70 17.95
C PRO A 458 9.75 -20.22 18.08
N TYR A 459 8.68 -19.82 17.42
CA TYR A 459 7.99 -18.59 17.72
C TYR A 459 7.26 -18.72 19.05
N VAL A 460 7.37 -17.71 19.92
CA VAL A 460 6.67 -17.67 21.20
C VAL A 460 5.59 -16.60 21.14
N SER A 461 4.35 -16.98 21.39
CA SER A 461 3.24 -16.02 21.48
C SER A 461 3.22 -15.31 22.83
N THR A 462 2.60 -14.13 22.87
CA THR A 462 2.32 -13.41 24.13
C THR A 462 0.97 -13.80 24.73
N THR A 463 0.18 -14.57 23.98
CA THR A 463 -1.21 -14.97 24.28
C THR A 463 -1.38 -16.48 24.27
N ASN A 464 -2.54 -16.92 24.76
CA ASN A 464 -2.96 -18.31 24.72
C ASN A 464 -3.73 -18.69 23.44
N LYS A 465 -3.74 -17.82 22.41
CA LYS A 465 -4.37 -18.09 21.12
C LYS A 465 -3.48 -17.61 19.98
N VAL A 466 -3.13 -18.51 19.08
CA VAL A 466 -2.35 -18.22 17.87
C VAL A 466 -3.19 -18.50 16.64
N PRO A 467 -3.71 -17.45 15.99
CA PRO A 467 -4.28 -17.58 14.65
C PRO A 467 -3.21 -17.86 13.59
N ILE A 468 -3.53 -18.80 12.71
CA ILE A 468 -2.78 -19.13 11.51
C ILE A 468 -3.68 -18.85 10.30
N ILE A 469 -3.19 -18.07 9.35
CA ILE A 469 -3.87 -17.83 8.07
C ILE A 469 -2.99 -18.39 6.97
N VAL A 470 -3.53 -19.30 6.16
CA VAL A 470 -2.82 -19.84 5.00
C VAL A 470 -3.53 -19.40 3.75
N TYR A 471 -2.80 -18.73 2.88
CA TYR A 471 -3.28 -18.21 1.62
C TYR A 471 -2.53 -18.89 0.47
N GLY A 472 -3.23 -19.24 -0.61
CA GLY A 472 -2.60 -19.81 -1.79
C GLY A 472 -3.39 -19.55 -3.07
N ASN A 473 -2.86 -18.68 -3.93
CA ASN A 473 -3.04 -18.75 -5.38
C ASN A 473 -2.14 -19.83 -6.00
N TYR A 474 -1.09 -20.21 -5.27
CA TYR A 474 -0.23 -21.33 -5.57
C TYR A 474 -0.14 -22.23 -4.34
N GLN A 475 0.05 -23.53 -4.56
CA GLN A 475 0.07 -24.53 -3.49
C GLN A 475 1.11 -24.17 -2.42
N THR A 476 0.70 -24.20 -1.16
CA THR A 476 1.58 -24.14 0.01
C THR A 476 1.41 -25.40 0.80
N ALA A 477 2.45 -26.23 0.83
CA ALA A 477 2.52 -27.38 1.71
C ALA A 477 3.30 -26.99 2.97
N PHE A 478 2.69 -27.22 4.13
CA PHE A 478 3.27 -26.81 5.40
C PHE A 478 3.00 -27.82 6.52
N THR A 479 3.87 -27.76 7.53
CA THR A 479 3.68 -28.38 8.83
C THR A 479 3.85 -27.32 9.90
N ILE A 480 2.88 -27.22 10.81
CA ILE A 480 2.99 -26.43 12.02
C ILE A 480 3.06 -27.37 13.21
N GLN A 481 4.16 -27.28 13.97
CA GLN A 481 4.25 -27.91 15.28
C GLN A 481 3.94 -26.90 16.35
N TYR A 482 3.16 -27.28 17.36
CA TYR A 482 2.77 -26.36 18.41
C TYR A 482 2.63 -27.07 19.76
N ARG A 483 2.84 -26.31 20.83
CA ARG A 483 2.53 -26.68 22.22
C ARG A 483 2.31 -25.42 23.04
N TYR A 484 1.77 -25.55 24.25
CA TYR A 484 1.77 -24.44 25.21
C TYR A 484 2.85 -24.63 26.29
N SER A 485 3.26 -23.51 26.86
CA SER A 485 4.13 -23.41 28.02
C SER A 485 3.51 -22.47 29.06
N ASN A 486 3.83 -22.68 30.34
CA ASN A 486 3.46 -21.73 31.38
C ASN A 486 4.30 -20.47 31.25
N LYS A 487 3.69 -19.31 31.55
CA LYS A 487 4.36 -18.00 31.55
C LYS A 487 5.42 -17.88 32.64
#